data_AF-A0A7S3ZCY4-F1
#
_entry.id   AF-A0A7S3ZCY4-F1
#
_cell.length_a   1.000
_cell.length_b   1.000
_cell.length_c   1.000
_cell.angle_alpha   90.00
_cell.angle_beta   90.00
_cell.angle_gamma   90.00
#
_symmetry.space_group_name_H-M   'P 1'
#
loop_
_entity.id
_entity.type
_entity.pdbx_description
1 polymer ?
#
loop_
_entity_poly.entity_id
_entity_poly.type
_entity_poly.pdbx_seq_one_letter_code
_entity_poly.pdbx_strand_id
1 'polypeptide(L)'
;CGAEEASSREMRLLTHNLLINPMKGFEQAFPLKLIPTKITKEEVKFNAAFVVHLLPKIDYKVLLYAASTVGIKNLPAELPRPIDASQHEDLLKALHHTLLEIHVEEGKLVCPKSEREFPIKQGIPNMRLNEDEV
;
A
#
# COMPACT_ATOMS: atom_id res chain seq x y z
N CYS A 1 11.11 -6.80 -31.64
CA CYS A 1 10.35 -7.78 -30.83
C CYS A 1 10.60 -7.42 -29.38
N GLY A 2 9.55 -7.22 -28.58
CA GLY A 2 9.62 -6.89 -27.14
C GLY A 2 10.07 -5.47 -26.81
N ALA A 3 9.13 -4.52 -26.72
CA ALA A 3 9.30 -3.44 -25.75
C ALA A 3 9.22 -4.12 -24.39
N GLU A 4 10.35 -4.29 -23.72
CA GLU A 4 10.34 -4.55 -22.28
C GLU A 4 9.87 -3.25 -21.63
N GLU A 5 8.56 -3.14 -21.46
CA GLU A 5 7.94 -2.16 -20.60
C GLU A 5 8.62 -2.28 -19.24
N ALA A 6 9.44 -1.30 -18.90
CA ALA A 6 9.97 -1.13 -17.57
C ALA A 6 8.76 -0.92 -16.65
N SER A 7 8.20 -2.03 -16.15
CA SER A 7 7.24 -2.03 -15.06
C SER A 7 8.01 -1.47 -13.88
N SER A 8 7.85 -0.16 -13.71
CA SER A 8 8.46 0.62 -12.65
C SER A 8 8.17 -0.12 -11.35
N ARG A 9 9.23 -0.59 -10.68
CA ARG A 9 9.14 -1.38 -9.44
C ARG A 9 8.77 -0.46 -8.28
N GLU A 10 7.63 0.20 -8.41
CA GLU A 10 7.20 1.20 -7.46
C GLU A 10 6.30 0.59 -6.39
N MET A 11 6.45 1.09 -5.16
CA MET A 11 5.74 0.55 -4.01
C MET A 11 4.31 1.06 -4.03
N ARG A 12 3.41 0.22 -4.51
CA ARG A 12 1.96 0.43 -4.40
C ARG A 12 1.52 0.45 -2.95
N LEU A 13 0.45 1.19 -2.64
CA LEU A 13 -0.16 1.13 -1.30
C LEU A 13 -0.70 -0.26 -0.96
N LEU A 14 -1.06 -1.07 -1.96
CA LEU A 14 -1.35 -2.48 -1.75
C LEU A 14 -0.16 -3.22 -1.10
N THR A 15 1.06 -2.96 -1.58
CA THR A 15 2.27 -3.58 -1.02
C THR A 15 2.47 -3.14 0.43
N HIS A 16 2.32 -1.85 0.74
CA HIS A 16 2.35 -1.34 2.12
C HIS A 16 1.38 -2.08 3.04
N ASN A 17 0.18 -2.34 2.55
CA ASN A 17 -0.88 -3.00 3.31
C ASN A 17 -0.58 -4.46 3.66
N LEU A 18 0.35 -5.11 2.94
CA LEU A 18 0.73 -6.50 3.16
C LEU A 18 2.12 -6.66 3.80
N LEU A 19 2.85 -5.55 3.97
CA LEU A 19 4.22 -5.57 4.47
C LEU A 19 4.26 -5.57 6.01
N ILE A 20 4.85 -6.62 6.55
CA ILE A 20 5.15 -6.78 7.98
C ILE A 20 6.63 -6.53 8.26
N ASN A 21 6.97 -6.17 9.50
CA ASN A 21 8.37 -6.05 9.90
C ASN A 21 9.03 -7.44 9.87
N PRO A 22 10.12 -7.66 9.10
CA PRO A 22 10.79 -8.95 9.04
C PRO A 22 11.59 -9.31 10.31
N MET A 23 11.75 -8.38 11.25
CA MET A 23 12.50 -8.58 12.49
C MET A 23 11.78 -9.56 13.43
N LYS A 24 12.49 -10.60 13.93
CA LYS A 24 11.88 -11.62 14.81
C LYS A 24 11.28 -11.00 16.07
N GLY A 25 10.05 -11.38 16.42
CA GLY A 25 9.33 -10.85 17.58
C GLY A 25 8.69 -9.47 17.38
N PHE A 26 8.78 -8.91 16.17
CA PHE A 26 8.14 -7.64 15.80
C PHE A 26 7.05 -7.81 14.73
N GLU A 27 6.59 -9.04 14.46
CA GLU A 27 5.49 -9.34 13.55
C GLU A 27 4.19 -8.62 13.96
N GLN A 28 4.00 -8.38 15.26
CA GLN A 28 2.87 -7.63 15.81
C GLN A 28 2.99 -6.11 15.61
N ALA A 29 4.13 -5.61 15.13
CA ALA A 29 4.36 -4.18 14.87
C ALA A 29 3.84 -3.78 13.48
N PHE A 30 2.60 -4.15 13.19
CA PHE A 30 1.87 -3.83 11.97
C PHE A 30 0.69 -2.89 12.30
N PRO A 31 0.40 -1.87 11.47
CA PRO A 31 1.10 -1.48 10.24
C PRO A 31 2.41 -0.73 10.48
N LEU A 32 3.32 -0.79 9.50
CA LEU A 32 4.48 0.11 9.44
C LEU A 32 4.00 1.54 9.11
N LYS A 33 4.51 2.54 9.84
CA LYS A 33 4.16 3.95 9.60
C LYS A 33 4.77 4.40 8.27
N LEU A 34 3.93 4.77 7.30
CA LEU A 34 4.36 5.27 6.00
C LEU A 34 4.59 6.78 6.08
N ILE A 35 5.80 7.22 5.70
CA ILE A 35 6.15 8.63 5.57
C ILE A 35 6.64 8.82 4.14
N PRO A 36 5.75 9.16 3.20
CA PRO A 36 6.10 9.36 1.81
C PRO A 36 6.72 10.75 1.63
N THR A 37 7.78 10.82 0.83
CA THR A 37 8.43 12.07 0.41
C THR A 37 8.11 12.40 -1.05
N LYS A 38 8.03 11.37 -1.90
CA LYS A 38 7.68 11.49 -3.31
C LYS A 38 6.65 10.42 -3.68
N ILE A 39 5.55 10.87 -4.26
CA ILE A 39 4.41 10.02 -4.65
C ILE A 39 4.21 10.21 -6.14
N THR A 40 3.97 9.11 -6.83
CA THR A 40 3.70 9.03 -8.26
C THR A 40 2.34 8.40 -8.48
N LYS A 41 1.72 8.72 -9.61
CA LYS A 41 0.45 8.15 -10.04
C LYS A 41 0.65 7.46 -11.38
N GLU A 42 0.24 6.20 -11.45
CA GLU A 42 0.24 5.39 -12.68
C GLU A 42 -1.19 4.93 -12.96
N GLU A 43 -1.69 5.20 -14.16
CA GLU A 43 -3.05 4.78 -14.52
C GLU A 43 -3.09 3.27 -14.81
N VAL A 44 -3.93 2.55 -14.08
CA VAL A 44 -4.11 1.10 -14.21
C VAL A 44 -5.54 0.83 -14.64
N LYS A 45 -5.75 -0.10 -15.58
CA LYS A 45 -7.08 -0.51 -16.03
C LYS A 45 -7.96 -0.94 -14.86
N PHE A 46 -9.07 -0.25 -14.66
CA PHE A 46 -10.04 -0.55 -13.62
C PHE A 46 -10.63 -1.96 -13.79
N ASN A 47 -10.64 -2.73 -12.70
CA ASN A 47 -11.27 -4.04 -12.63
C ASN A 47 -11.99 -4.22 -11.29
N ALA A 48 -13.30 -3.99 -11.28
CA ALA A 48 -14.14 -4.10 -10.09
C ALA A 48 -14.05 -5.48 -9.43
N ALA A 49 -14.10 -6.56 -10.22
CA ALA A 49 -14.05 -7.93 -9.70
C ALA A 49 -12.73 -8.22 -8.98
N PHE A 50 -11.61 -7.70 -9.50
CA PHE A 50 -10.30 -7.81 -8.86
C PHE A 50 -10.27 -7.09 -7.51
N VAL A 51 -10.75 -5.85 -7.46
CA VAL A 51 -10.80 -5.07 -6.21
C VAL A 51 -11.63 -5.80 -5.15
N VAL A 52 -12.83 -6.27 -5.50
CA VAL A 52 -13.70 -7.02 -4.57
C VAL A 52 -13.01 -8.27 -4.03
N HIS A 53 -12.30 -9.02 -4.88
CA HIS A 53 -11.53 -10.20 -4.46
C HIS A 53 -10.32 -9.87 -3.56
N LEU A 54 -9.80 -8.65 -3.68
CA LEU A 54 -8.65 -8.17 -2.92
C LEU A 54 -9.05 -7.65 -1.53
N LEU A 55 -10.25 -7.07 -1.39
CA LEU A 55 -10.78 -6.55 -0.12
C LEU A 55 -10.62 -7.48 1.09
N PRO A 56 -10.92 -8.79 1.03
CA PRO A 56 -10.75 -9.67 2.20
C PRO A 56 -9.29 -9.88 2.62
N LYS A 57 -8.32 -9.57 1.75
CA LYS A 57 -6.88 -9.73 2.01
C LYS A 57 -6.21 -8.46 2.53
N ILE A 58 -6.90 -7.33 2.46
CA ILE A 58 -6.36 -6.03 2.90
C ILE A 58 -6.93 -5.64 4.25
N ASP A 59 -6.12 -4.98 5.05
CA ASP A 59 -6.60 -4.27 6.23
C ASP A 59 -7.05 -2.87 5.80
N TYR A 60 -8.36 -2.65 5.79
CA TYR A 60 -8.95 -1.37 5.38
C TYR A 60 -8.51 -0.20 6.27
N LYS A 61 -8.28 -0.42 7.57
CA LYS A 61 -7.83 0.65 8.47
C LYS A 61 -6.42 1.09 8.11
N VAL A 62 -5.56 0.14 7.75
CA VAL A 62 -4.21 0.42 7.27
C VAL A 62 -4.24 1.16 5.95
N LEU A 63 -5.14 0.80 5.04
CA LEU A 63 -5.34 1.51 3.78
C LEU A 63 -5.78 2.95 4.01
N LEU A 64 -6.74 3.19 4.91
CA LEU A 64 -7.20 4.55 5.25
C LEU A 64 -6.09 5.41 5.83
N TYR A 65 -5.26 4.83 6.69
CA TYR A 65 -4.07 5.50 7.20
C TYR A 65 -3.11 5.86 6.06
N ALA A 66 -2.75 4.88 5.23
CA ALA A 66 -1.84 5.10 4.10
C ALA A 66 -2.40 6.14 3.11
N ALA A 67 -3.67 6.04 2.75
CA ALA A 67 -4.40 7.00 1.92
C ALA A 67 -4.30 8.42 2.48
N SER A 68 -4.50 8.58 3.80
CA SER A 68 -4.37 9.87 4.47
C SER A 68 -2.95 10.42 4.39
N THR A 69 -1.92 9.56 4.53
CA THR A 69 -0.51 9.99 4.43
C THR A 69 -0.12 10.46 3.03
N VAL A 70 -0.73 9.91 1.98
CA VAL A 70 -0.51 10.32 0.58
C VAL A 70 -1.45 11.43 0.11
N GLY A 71 -2.33 11.94 0.99
CA GLY A 71 -3.26 13.03 0.68
C GLY A 71 -4.59 12.60 0.04
N ILE A 72 -4.91 11.30 0.00
CA ILE A 72 -6.18 10.78 -0.49
C ILE A 72 -7.22 10.80 0.63
N LYS A 73 -8.32 11.53 0.39
CA LYS A 73 -9.45 11.67 1.34
C LYS A 73 -10.77 11.12 0.79
N ASN A 74 -10.74 10.45 -0.36
CA ASN A 74 -11.94 10.02 -1.09
C ASN A 74 -12.42 8.61 -0.68
N LEU A 75 -11.95 8.10 0.47
CA LEU A 75 -12.34 6.80 0.99
C LEU A 75 -13.27 7.00 2.21
N PRO A 76 -14.38 6.24 2.32
CA PRO A 76 -15.26 6.31 3.48
C PRO A 76 -14.58 5.79 4.75
N ALA A 77 -15.09 6.15 5.92
CA ALA A 77 -14.52 5.67 7.19
C ALA A 77 -14.69 4.15 7.37
N GLU A 78 -15.75 3.58 6.80
CA GLU A 78 -16.07 2.16 6.85
C GLU A 78 -16.54 1.66 5.48
N LEU A 79 -16.18 0.41 5.16
CA LEU A 79 -16.68 -0.24 3.95
C LEU A 79 -18.13 -0.71 4.15
N PRO A 80 -19.03 -0.47 3.18
CA PRO A 80 -20.36 -1.06 3.20
C PRO A 80 -20.26 -2.60 3.17
N ARG A 81 -21.18 -3.27 3.87
CA ARG A 81 -21.29 -4.74 3.88
C ARG A 81 -22.73 -5.12 3.55
N PRO A 82 -23.00 -5.91 2.49
CA PRO A 82 -22.06 -6.44 1.50
C PRO A 82 -21.49 -5.36 0.56
N ILE A 83 -20.36 -5.65 -0.09
CA ILE A 83 -19.85 -4.86 -1.20
C ILE A 83 -20.31 -5.51 -2.51
N ASP A 84 -21.13 -4.76 -3.24
CA ASP A 84 -21.66 -5.11 -4.56
C ASP A 84 -21.04 -4.23 -5.65
N ALA A 85 -20.44 -4.86 -6.66
CA ALA A 85 -19.77 -4.15 -7.75
C ALA A 85 -20.70 -3.24 -8.56
N SER A 86 -21.96 -3.61 -8.70
CA SER A 86 -22.97 -2.81 -9.44
C SER A 86 -23.55 -1.65 -8.63
N GLN A 87 -23.44 -1.66 -7.30
CA GLN A 87 -23.99 -0.61 -6.42
C GLN A 87 -22.91 0.33 -5.89
N HIS A 88 -21.66 -0.14 -5.85
CA HIS A 88 -20.53 0.57 -5.25
C HIS A 88 -19.40 0.85 -6.24
N GLU A 89 -19.72 1.08 -7.52
CA GLU A 89 -18.73 1.31 -8.57
C GLU A 89 -17.79 2.48 -8.22
N ASP A 90 -18.32 3.61 -7.73
CA ASP A 90 -17.51 4.77 -7.34
C ASP A 90 -16.55 4.47 -6.19
N LEU A 91 -17.00 3.70 -5.19
CA LEU A 91 -16.16 3.25 -4.09
C LEU A 91 -15.06 2.31 -4.59
N LEU A 92 -15.40 1.36 -5.47
CA LEU A 92 -14.42 0.44 -6.05
C LEU A 92 -13.40 1.17 -6.92
N LYS A 93 -13.80 2.23 -7.65
CA LYS A 93 -12.87 3.10 -8.38
C LYS A 93 -11.94 3.84 -7.43
N ALA A 94 -12.44 4.39 -6.32
CA ALA A 94 -11.61 5.05 -5.32
C ALA A 94 -10.61 4.08 -4.65
N LEU A 95 -11.05 2.85 -4.37
CA LEU A 95 -10.21 1.78 -3.83
C LEU A 95 -9.15 1.32 -4.84
N HIS A 96 -9.55 1.10 -6.09
CA HIS A 96 -8.64 0.78 -7.20
C HIS A 96 -7.55 1.83 -7.33
N HIS A 97 -7.96 3.09 -7.36
CA HIS A 97 -7.06 4.23 -7.45
C HIS A 97 -6.06 4.23 -6.29
N THR A 98 -6.54 4.13 -5.06
CA THR A 98 -5.68 4.14 -3.88
C THR A 98 -4.73 2.94 -3.86
N LEU A 99 -5.21 1.73 -4.17
CA LEU A 99 -4.44 0.49 -4.03
C LEU A 99 -3.44 0.24 -5.16
N LEU A 100 -3.79 0.62 -6.39
CA LEU A 100 -3.08 0.18 -7.59
C LEU A 100 -2.48 1.32 -8.41
N GLU A 101 -3.08 2.51 -8.37
CA GLU A 101 -2.60 3.65 -9.15
C GLU A 101 -1.63 4.54 -8.38
N ILE A 102 -1.58 4.42 -7.04
CA ILE A 102 -0.77 5.28 -6.19
C ILE A 102 0.48 4.55 -5.73
N HIS A 103 1.60 5.20 -5.99
CA HIS A 103 2.92 4.64 -5.84
C HIS A 103 3.77 5.58 -5.00
N VAL A 104 4.56 5.02 -4.08
CA VAL A 104 5.53 5.77 -3.29
C VAL A 104 6.89 5.58 -3.92
N GLU A 105 7.42 6.61 -4.58
CA GLU A 105 8.73 6.57 -5.23
C GLU A 105 9.85 6.76 -4.20
N GLU A 106 9.67 7.69 -3.25
CA GLU A 106 10.62 7.95 -2.18
C GLU A 106 9.91 8.17 -0.85
N GLY A 107 10.51 7.69 0.22
CA GLY A 107 9.95 7.82 1.56
C GLY A 107 10.63 6.89 2.55
N LYS A 108 9.93 6.59 3.65
CA LYS A 108 10.37 5.63 4.65
C LYS A 108 9.19 4.95 5.33
N LEU A 109 9.41 3.72 5.76
CA LEU A 109 8.52 2.96 6.62
C LEU A 109 9.13 2.91 8.01
N VAL A 110 8.38 3.24 9.06
CA VAL A 110 8.89 3.22 10.43
C VAL A 110 8.14 2.17 11.23
N CYS A 111 8.88 1.25 11.85
CA CYS A 111 8.30 0.28 12.77
C CYS A 111 7.79 1.00 14.03
N PRO A 112 6.52 0.85 14.43
CA PRO A 112 5.99 1.53 15.62
C PRO A 112 6.58 1.03 16.93
N LYS A 113 7.21 -0.16 16.96
CA LYS A 113 7.71 -0.81 18.18
C LYS A 113 9.23 -0.76 18.32
N SER A 114 9.97 -0.96 17.23
CA SER A 114 11.45 -0.89 17.24
C SER A 114 11.99 0.47 16.81
N GLU A 115 11.13 1.38 16.35
CA GLU A 115 11.49 2.67 15.75
C GLU A 115 12.43 2.57 14.54
N ARG A 116 12.68 1.33 14.05
CA ARG A 116 13.51 1.06 12.89
C ARG A 116 12.88 1.66 11.64
N GLU A 117 13.72 2.37 10.89
CA GLU A 117 13.35 2.99 9.62
C GLU A 117 13.80 2.12 8.45
N PHE A 118 12.89 1.85 7.52
CA PHE A 118 13.13 1.17 6.26
C PHE A 118 12.96 2.19 5.12
N PRO A 119 14.05 2.70 4.53
CA PRO A 119 13.97 3.70 3.48
C PRO A 119 13.38 3.09 2.20
N ILE A 120 12.53 3.86 1.53
CA ILE A 120 11.99 3.57 0.20
C ILE A 120 12.77 4.42 -0.80
N LYS A 121 13.42 3.79 -1.77
CA LYS A 121 14.16 4.47 -2.85
C LYS A 121 13.77 3.87 -4.19
N GLN A 122 13.42 4.72 -5.15
CA GLN A 122 12.93 4.30 -6.47
C GLN A 122 11.79 3.28 -6.35
N GLY A 123 10.94 3.49 -5.35
CA GLY A 123 9.80 2.65 -5.00
C GLY A 123 10.13 1.24 -4.51
N ILE A 124 11.39 0.97 -4.16
CA ILE A 124 11.79 -0.29 -3.53
C ILE A 124 12.04 -0.04 -2.03
N PRO A 125 11.23 -0.61 -1.12
CA PRO A 125 11.50 -0.55 0.31
C PRO A 125 12.70 -1.43 0.67
N ASN A 126 13.72 -0.85 1.31
CA ASN A 126 14.86 -1.63 1.82
C ASN A 126 14.53 -2.22 3.18
N MET A 127 14.18 -3.52 3.20
CA MET A 127 13.86 -4.28 4.41
C MET A 127 14.99 -5.21 4.87
N ARG A 128 16.24 -4.92 4.51
CA ARG A 128 17.38 -5.70 4.97
C ARG A 128 17.63 -5.43 6.46
N LEU A 129 17.76 -6.52 7.21
CA LEU A 129 18.18 -6.51 8.61
C LEU A 129 19.70 -6.77 8.68
N ASN A 130 20.36 -6.21 9.69
CA ASN A 130 21.74 -6.56 10.01
C ASN A 130 21.78 -7.93 10.70
N GLU A 131 22.94 -8.59 10.75
CA GLU A 131 23.12 -9.89 11.41
C GLU A 131 22.76 -9.84 12.91
N ASP A 132 22.91 -8.69 13.57
CA ASP A 132 22.49 -8.49 14.95
C ASP A 132 20.97 -8.28 15.14
N GLU A 133 20.21 -8.13 14.05
CA GLU A 133 18.77 -7.82 14.06
C GLU A 133 17.89 -8.99 13.58
N VAL A 134 18.45 -10.19 13.34
CA VAL A 134 17.77 -11.39 12.82
C VAL A 134 17.42 -12.45 13.87
#